data_AF-U2E6Q1-F1
#
_entry.id   AF-U2E6Q1-F1
#
_cell.length_a   1.000
_cell.length_b   1.000
_cell.length_c   1.000
_cell.angle_alpha   90.00
_cell.angle_beta   90.00
_cell.angle_gamma   90.00
#
_symmetry.space_group_name_H-M   'P 1'
#
loop_
_entity.id
_entity.type
_entity.pdbx_description
1 polymer ?
#
loop_
_entity_poly.entity_id
_entity_poly.type
_entity_poly.pdbx_seq_one_letter_code
_entity_poly.pdbx_strand_id
1 'polypeptide(L)'
;MPHICDDCGEEFDTLSGLRLHECPEKESTGAEDMFEDRTKEISKQRRKTERRVKRAASEEMTDAIEQAQQGDEMAVYQALAQYEQRLSDEWSQHEEGDYWGFHRVFFGPVVEGLETIVDREGWPFLLDVLDAYWPEVTYDFDTYSEHEAFGGAERGDFDEYPHVSHVLATVTGKQLVRTRRADGVAAIPAEALDYLLLFHRHPGDTQPWIDSMSYGWGIGHPDHPFEDYIEMIVDGEYEIWAGTAIEHAIHADQHAATTLLEDLFAADVVSDPAQLLHIVGTIDRGYYPDSSDHWDWETLYPEFHADGFDWDPAVRDRLESVVVDCGLARQLPDNWEFTDIVL
;
A
#
# COMPACT_ATOMS: atom_id res chain seq x y z
N MET A 1 6.07 60.17 13.16
CA MET A 1 5.86 58.96 13.98
C MET A 1 4.85 58.13 13.21
N PRO A 2 5.17 56.87 12.86
CA PRO A 2 4.22 56.01 12.19
C PRO A 2 3.01 55.76 13.10
N HIS A 3 1.83 55.59 12.50
CA HIS A 3 0.58 55.26 13.18
C HIS A 3 0.32 53.78 12.99
N ILE A 4 0.13 53.03 14.08
CA ILE A 4 -0.03 51.58 14.04
C ILE A 4 -1.51 51.25 14.25
N CYS A 5 -2.04 50.31 13.46
CA CYS A 5 -3.36 49.74 13.73
C CYS A 5 -3.29 48.80 14.93
N ASP A 6 -4.10 49.05 15.97
CA ASP A 6 -4.12 48.22 17.17
C ASP A 6 -4.66 46.79 16.92
N ASP A 7 -5.41 46.59 15.84
CA ASP A 7 -6.07 45.32 15.53
C ASP A 7 -5.22 44.36 14.66
N CYS A 8 -4.45 44.88 13.70
CA CYS A 8 -3.62 44.08 12.78
C CYS A 8 -2.10 44.37 12.85
N GLY A 9 -1.69 45.45 13.52
CA GLY A 9 -0.27 45.83 13.69
C GLY A 9 0.39 46.51 12.49
N GLU A 10 -0.35 46.84 11.43
CA GLU A 10 0.19 47.50 10.24
C GLU A 10 0.55 48.98 10.51
N GLU A 11 1.69 49.44 9.99
CA GLU A 11 2.19 50.80 10.17
C GLU A 11 1.81 51.72 8.99
N PHE A 12 1.30 52.90 9.31
CA PHE A 12 0.88 53.90 8.33
C PHE A 12 1.61 55.23 8.54
N ASP A 13 2.06 55.82 7.44
CA ASP A 13 2.74 57.13 7.46
C ASP A 13 1.79 58.31 7.72
N THR A 14 0.46 58.10 7.61
CA THR A 14 -0.55 59.15 7.83
C THR A 14 -1.76 58.64 8.61
N LEU A 15 -2.36 59.51 9.43
CA LEU A 15 -3.63 59.23 10.12
C LEU A 15 -4.79 58.92 9.16
N SER A 16 -4.73 59.46 7.94
CA SER A 16 -5.72 59.17 6.89
C SER A 16 -5.59 57.74 6.37
N GLY A 17 -4.37 57.21 6.26
CA GLY A 17 -4.11 55.80 5.92
C GLY A 17 -4.68 54.86 6.98
N LEU A 18 -4.38 55.12 8.26
CA LEU A 18 -4.93 54.34 9.37
C LEU A 18 -6.47 54.38 9.43
N ARG A 19 -7.09 55.54 9.20
CA ARG A 19 -8.54 55.70 9.26
C ARG A 19 -9.29 54.97 8.13
N LEU A 20 -8.65 54.77 6.97
CA LEU A 20 -9.26 54.16 5.79
C LEU A 20 -8.84 52.69 5.61
N HIS A 21 -7.99 52.17 6.48
CA HIS A 21 -7.62 50.76 6.50
C HIS A 21 -8.80 49.92 7.03
N GLU A 22 -9.21 48.92 6.25
CA GLU A 22 -10.08 47.85 6.69
C GLU A 22 -9.19 46.66 7.03
N CYS A 23 -9.18 46.24 8.30
CA CYS A 23 -8.44 45.04 8.66
C CYS A 23 -9.06 43.84 7.94
N PRO A 24 -8.25 42.99 7.30
CA PRO A 24 -8.76 41.72 6.79
C PRO A 24 -9.40 40.96 7.95
N GLU A 25 -10.62 40.45 7.74
CA GLU A 25 -11.28 39.58 8.72
C GLU A 25 -10.28 38.48 9.10
N LYS A 26 -9.97 38.35 10.40
CA LYS A 26 -9.19 37.22 10.89
C LYS A 26 -9.87 35.96 10.37
N GLU A 27 -9.17 35.17 9.56
CA GLU A 27 -9.63 33.83 9.21
C GLU A 27 -10.04 33.13 10.51
N SER A 28 -11.30 32.74 10.56
CA SER A 28 -11.93 32.23 11.77
C SER A 28 -11.21 30.95 12.20
N THR A 29 -10.64 30.94 13.40
CA THR A 29 -10.15 29.72 14.09
C THR A 29 -11.26 28.69 14.35
N GLY A 30 -12.52 29.03 14.07
CA GLY A 30 -13.65 28.13 14.20
C GLY A 30 -13.62 26.93 13.23
N ALA A 31 -12.89 27.01 12.12
CA ALA A 31 -12.67 25.83 11.27
C ALA A 31 -11.70 24.87 11.95
N GLU A 32 -10.55 25.36 12.41
CA GLU A 32 -9.53 24.57 13.13
C GLU A 32 -10.08 23.95 14.43
N ASP A 33 -10.83 24.71 15.23
CA ASP A 33 -11.47 24.22 16.46
C ASP A 33 -12.51 23.10 16.17
N MET A 34 -13.29 23.24 15.09
CA MET A 34 -14.25 22.20 14.66
C MET A 34 -13.56 20.94 14.10
N PHE A 35 -12.44 21.10 13.38
CA PHE A 35 -11.61 19.99 12.92
C PHE A 35 -10.96 19.26 14.11
N GLU A 36 -10.46 19.98 15.11
CA GLU A 36 -9.91 19.39 16.32
C GLU A 36 -10.96 18.63 17.14
N ASP A 37 -12.14 19.21 17.34
CA ASP A 37 -13.21 18.57 18.11
C ASP A 37 -13.73 17.31 17.41
N ARG A 38 -13.88 17.35 16.07
CA ARG A 38 -14.22 16.17 15.28
C ARG A 38 -13.14 15.09 15.38
N THR A 39 -11.86 15.47 15.34
CA THR A 39 -10.74 14.54 15.48
C THR A 39 -10.70 13.88 16.87
N LYS A 40 -10.94 14.66 17.93
CA LYS A 40 -11.04 14.17 19.31
C LYS A 40 -12.22 13.22 19.47
N GLU A 41 -13.35 13.51 18.84
CA GLU A 41 -14.53 12.64 18.87
C GLU A 41 -14.28 11.31 18.14
N ILE A 42 -13.71 11.35 16.93
CA ILE A 42 -13.31 10.15 16.18
C ILE A 42 -12.33 9.30 17.01
N SER A 43 -11.30 9.91 17.62
CA SER A 43 -10.35 9.21 18.48
C SER A 43 -11.02 8.57 19.70
N LYS A 44 -11.98 9.26 20.32
CA LYS A 44 -12.73 8.73 21.46
C LYS A 44 -13.63 7.57 21.07
N GLN A 45 -14.26 7.63 19.89
CA GLN A 45 -15.06 6.53 19.35
C GLN A 45 -14.17 5.32 19.06
N ARG A 46 -13.05 5.51 18.35
CA ARG A 46 -12.05 4.48 18.08
C ARG A 46 -11.58 3.77 19.36
N ARG A 47 -11.19 4.50 20.40
CA ARG A 47 -10.78 3.92 21.70
C ARG A 47 -11.89 3.13 22.39
N LYS A 48 -13.16 3.51 22.22
CA LYS A 48 -14.29 2.74 22.77
C LYS A 48 -14.46 1.42 22.02
N THR A 49 -14.38 1.46 20.69
CA THR A 49 -14.41 0.30 19.81
C THR A 49 -13.29 -0.68 20.16
N GLU A 50 -12.03 -0.20 20.22
CA GLU A 50 -10.86 -1.01 20.58
C GLU A 50 -11.05 -1.71 21.94
N ARG A 51 -11.57 -1.01 22.95
CA ARG A 51 -11.84 -1.61 24.27
C ARG A 51 -12.97 -2.63 24.26
N ARG A 52 -13.97 -2.44 23.40
CA ARG A 52 -15.08 -3.39 23.25
C ARG A 52 -14.56 -4.67 22.60
N VAL A 53 -13.86 -4.53 21.48
CA VAL A 53 -13.21 -5.60 20.72
C VAL A 53 -12.27 -6.41 21.61
N LYS A 54 -11.34 -5.76 22.32
CA LYS A 54 -10.40 -6.45 23.23
C LYS A 54 -11.08 -7.24 24.34
N ARG A 55 -12.27 -6.82 24.79
CA ARG A 55 -13.05 -7.56 25.81
C ARG A 55 -13.89 -8.68 25.21
N ALA A 56 -14.19 -8.61 23.92
CA ALA A 56 -14.96 -9.61 23.20
C ALA A 56 -14.07 -10.72 22.64
N ALA A 57 -12.78 -10.44 22.43
CA ALA A 57 -11.79 -11.44 22.05
C ALA A 57 -11.69 -12.56 23.11
N SER A 58 -11.53 -13.80 22.64
CA SER A 58 -11.35 -14.95 23.52
C SER A 58 -9.96 -14.92 24.17
N GLU A 59 -9.87 -15.41 25.41
CA GLU A 59 -8.58 -15.60 26.11
C GLU A 59 -7.66 -16.53 25.29
N GLU A 60 -8.24 -17.55 24.65
CA GLU A 60 -7.52 -18.48 23.77
C GLU A 60 -6.82 -17.76 22.61
N MET A 61 -7.51 -16.84 21.93
CA MET A 61 -6.92 -16.09 20.82
C MET A 61 -5.81 -15.14 21.32
N THR A 62 -6.04 -14.43 22.43
CA THR A 62 -5.04 -13.51 22.96
C THR A 62 -3.80 -14.26 23.44
N ASP A 63 -3.97 -15.40 24.11
CA ASP A 63 -2.87 -16.25 24.57
C ASP A 63 -2.09 -16.84 23.39
N ALA A 64 -2.77 -17.25 22.31
CA ALA A 64 -2.12 -17.75 21.11
C ALA A 64 -1.29 -16.67 20.42
N ILE A 65 -1.79 -15.44 20.32
CA ILE A 65 -1.03 -14.31 19.76
C ILE A 65 0.21 -14.02 20.61
N GLU A 66 0.06 -13.95 21.94
CA GLU A 66 1.19 -13.68 22.83
C GLU A 66 2.27 -14.78 22.76
N GLN A 67 1.87 -16.04 22.62
CA GLN A 67 2.78 -17.18 22.47
C GLN A 67 3.46 -17.18 21.09
N ALA A 68 2.74 -16.83 20.03
CA ALA A 68 3.29 -16.67 18.69
C ALA A 68 4.39 -15.59 18.66
N GLN A 69 4.12 -14.41 19.25
CA GLN A 69 5.11 -13.33 19.42
C GLN A 69 6.33 -13.75 20.26
N GLN A 70 6.20 -14.76 21.11
CA GLN A 70 7.31 -15.34 21.89
C GLN A 70 8.05 -16.46 21.14
N GLY A 71 7.63 -16.78 19.91
CA GLY A 71 8.26 -17.77 19.06
C GLY A 71 7.69 -19.19 19.16
N ASP A 72 6.48 -19.37 19.70
CA ASP A 72 5.78 -20.66 19.63
C ASP A 72 5.11 -20.85 18.25
N GLU A 73 5.64 -21.79 17.49
CA GLU A 73 5.16 -22.14 16.15
C GLU A 73 3.72 -22.68 16.15
N MET A 74 3.36 -23.51 17.14
CA MET A 74 2.00 -24.05 17.21
C MET A 74 0.97 -22.96 17.54
N ALA A 75 1.40 -21.93 18.27
CA ALA A 75 0.57 -20.79 18.58
C ALA A 75 0.30 -19.90 17.36
N VAL A 76 1.19 -19.86 16.36
CA VAL A 76 0.92 -19.15 15.09
C VAL A 76 -0.27 -19.75 14.37
N TYR A 77 -0.31 -21.08 14.19
CA TYR A 77 -1.45 -21.73 13.54
C TYR A 77 -2.77 -21.47 14.29
N GLN A 78 -2.74 -21.47 15.62
CA GLN A 78 -3.91 -21.16 16.44
C GLN A 78 -4.32 -19.69 16.29
N ALA A 79 -3.36 -18.77 16.32
CA ALA A 79 -3.62 -17.34 16.19
C ALA A 79 -4.24 -17.01 14.83
N LEU A 80 -3.69 -17.55 13.73
CA LEU A 80 -4.21 -17.36 12.37
C LEU A 80 -5.62 -17.94 12.23
N ALA A 81 -5.86 -19.16 12.71
CA ALA A 81 -7.18 -19.79 12.62
C ALA A 81 -8.25 -19.06 13.44
N GLN A 82 -7.92 -18.63 14.66
CA GLN A 82 -8.85 -17.88 15.52
C GLN A 82 -9.12 -16.47 14.96
N TYR A 83 -8.09 -15.83 14.39
CA TYR A 83 -8.20 -14.53 13.74
C TYR A 83 -9.11 -14.60 12.50
N GLU A 84 -8.85 -15.57 11.61
CA GLU A 84 -9.68 -15.87 10.42
C GLU A 84 -11.14 -16.09 10.81
N GLN A 85 -11.36 -17.02 11.74
CA GLN A 85 -12.71 -17.40 12.17
C GLN A 85 -13.44 -16.18 12.74
N ARG A 86 -12.75 -15.36 13.54
CA ARG A 86 -13.39 -14.20 14.14
C ARG A 86 -13.69 -13.11 13.12
N LEU A 87 -12.79 -12.86 12.16
CA LEU A 87 -13.06 -11.94 11.06
C LEU A 87 -14.25 -12.40 10.22
N SER A 88 -14.32 -13.69 9.91
CA SER A 88 -15.47 -14.32 9.22
C SER A 88 -16.77 -14.12 9.98
N ASP A 89 -16.76 -14.36 11.30
CA ASP A 89 -17.92 -14.17 12.17
C ASP A 89 -18.39 -12.71 12.17
N GLU A 90 -17.46 -11.75 12.30
CA GLU A 90 -17.77 -10.32 12.29
C GLU A 90 -18.29 -9.85 10.92
N TRP A 91 -17.73 -10.38 9.83
CA TRP A 91 -18.17 -10.09 8.46
C TRP A 91 -19.61 -10.58 8.21
N SER A 92 -19.92 -11.80 8.63
CA SER A 92 -21.25 -12.40 8.52
C SER A 92 -22.33 -11.64 9.32
N GLN A 93 -21.91 -10.81 10.28
CA GLN A 93 -22.78 -10.04 11.17
C GLN A 93 -23.03 -8.61 10.68
N HIS A 94 -22.90 -8.31 9.38
CA HIS A 94 -23.25 -7.05 8.68
C HIS A 94 -23.52 -5.80 9.55
N GLU A 95 -24.72 -5.68 10.14
CA GLU A 95 -25.16 -4.49 10.90
C GLU A 95 -24.62 -4.40 12.34
N GLU A 96 -24.32 -5.54 12.96
CA GLU A 96 -23.88 -5.63 14.36
C GLU A 96 -22.37 -5.94 14.49
N GLY A 97 -21.77 -6.45 13.42
CA GLY A 97 -20.36 -6.82 13.32
C GLY A 97 -19.43 -5.60 13.36
N ASP A 98 -18.24 -5.83 13.89
CA ASP A 98 -17.18 -4.83 14.02
C ASP A 98 -15.89 -5.33 13.37
N TYR A 99 -15.99 -5.85 12.15
CA TYR A 99 -14.88 -6.41 11.36
C TYR A 99 -13.65 -5.49 11.40
N TRP A 100 -13.82 -4.23 11.02
CA TRP A 100 -12.74 -3.24 10.98
C TRP A 100 -12.25 -2.80 12.37
N GLY A 101 -13.08 -2.91 13.40
CA GLY A 101 -12.67 -2.68 14.78
C GLY A 101 -11.80 -3.83 15.30
N PHE A 102 -12.18 -5.07 14.97
CA PHE A 102 -11.42 -6.27 15.30
C PHE A 102 -10.10 -6.32 14.55
N HIS A 103 -10.14 -6.18 13.22
CA HIS A 103 -8.98 -6.12 12.35
C HIS A 103 -7.93 -5.13 12.88
N ARG A 104 -8.33 -3.87 13.09
CA ARG A 104 -7.45 -2.80 13.57
C ARG A 104 -6.77 -3.08 14.92
N VAL A 105 -7.37 -3.89 15.78
CA VAL A 105 -6.82 -4.21 17.11
C VAL A 105 -5.81 -5.34 17.03
N PHE A 106 -6.09 -6.36 16.23
CA PHE A 106 -5.36 -7.63 16.26
C PHE A 106 -4.46 -7.87 15.05
N PHE A 107 -4.62 -7.10 13.95
CA PHE A 107 -3.80 -7.22 12.74
C PHE A 107 -2.30 -7.15 13.05
N GLY A 108 -1.82 -6.04 13.61
CA GLY A 108 -0.40 -5.87 13.97
C GLY A 108 0.16 -6.99 14.87
N PRO A 109 -0.50 -7.34 15.99
CA PRO A 109 -0.05 -8.45 16.84
C PRO A 109 0.03 -9.80 16.13
N VAL A 110 -0.91 -10.10 15.22
CA VAL A 110 -0.91 -11.35 14.45
C VAL A 110 0.21 -11.33 13.39
N VAL A 111 0.42 -10.19 12.72
CA VAL A 111 1.57 -9.97 11.81
C VAL A 111 2.89 -10.21 12.55
N GLU A 112 3.08 -9.59 13.73
CA GLU A 112 4.30 -9.75 14.54
C GLU A 112 4.52 -11.21 14.98
N GLY A 113 3.44 -11.91 15.36
CA GLY A 113 3.51 -13.32 15.73
C GLY A 113 3.95 -14.23 14.58
N LEU A 114 3.36 -14.06 13.39
CA LEU A 114 3.75 -14.81 12.20
C LEU A 114 5.18 -14.45 11.77
N GLU A 115 5.50 -13.17 11.70
CA GLU A 115 6.81 -12.64 11.32
C GLU A 115 7.92 -13.18 12.22
N THR A 116 7.69 -13.27 13.53
CA THR A 116 8.66 -13.83 14.49
C THR A 116 9.09 -15.25 14.12
N ILE A 117 8.17 -16.09 13.64
CA ILE A 117 8.50 -17.45 13.21
C ILE A 117 9.12 -17.45 11.81
N VAL A 118 8.61 -16.64 10.88
CA VAL A 118 9.16 -16.53 9.52
C VAL A 118 10.61 -16.06 9.54
N ASP A 119 10.96 -15.10 10.39
CA ASP A 119 12.35 -14.64 10.55
C ASP A 119 13.29 -15.76 11.05
N ARG A 120 12.75 -16.77 11.74
CA ARG A 120 13.52 -17.92 12.27
C ARG A 120 13.58 -19.10 11.31
N GLU A 121 12.45 -19.47 10.72
CA GLU A 121 12.28 -20.70 9.91
C GLU A 121 12.38 -20.42 8.40
N GLY A 122 12.16 -19.18 7.97
CA GLY A 122 12.26 -18.73 6.58
C GLY A 122 11.11 -19.21 5.69
N TRP A 123 11.39 -19.27 4.39
CA TRP A 123 10.41 -19.61 3.35
C TRP A 123 9.69 -20.95 3.54
N PRO A 124 10.33 -22.07 3.94
CA PRO A 124 9.62 -23.34 4.09
C PRO A 124 8.41 -23.24 5.01
N PHE A 125 8.55 -22.56 6.15
CA PHE A 125 7.44 -22.36 7.08
C PHE A 125 6.36 -21.44 6.50
N LEU A 126 6.76 -20.33 5.89
CA LEU A 126 5.79 -19.40 5.31
C LEU A 126 5.00 -20.06 4.17
N LEU A 127 5.65 -20.81 3.28
CA LEU A 127 5.00 -21.52 2.19
C LEU A 127 3.99 -22.56 2.69
N ASP A 128 4.32 -23.30 3.76
CA ASP A 128 3.39 -24.23 4.39
C ASP A 128 2.13 -23.51 4.94
N VAL A 129 2.29 -22.29 5.46
CA VAL A 129 1.15 -21.46 5.90
C VAL A 129 0.35 -20.93 4.71
N LEU A 130 1.02 -20.46 3.65
CA LEU A 130 0.36 -19.97 2.44
C LEU A 130 -0.46 -21.07 1.75
N ASP A 131 0.07 -22.29 1.64
CA ASP A 131 -0.63 -23.44 1.06
C ASP A 131 -1.95 -23.75 1.82
N ALA A 132 -1.94 -23.61 3.15
CA ALA A 132 -3.13 -23.85 3.98
C ALA A 132 -4.25 -22.80 3.78
N TYR A 133 -3.89 -21.60 3.33
CA TYR A 133 -4.80 -20.48 3.07
C TYR A 133 -4.79 -20.06 1.60
N TRP A 134 -4.38 -20.96 0.71
CA TRP A 134 -4.37 -20.65 -0.70
C TRP A 134 -5.81 -20.41 -1.17
N PRO A 135 -6.12 -19.24 -1.76
CA PRO A 135 -7.46 -18.98 -2.28
C PRO A 135 -7.87 -20.07 -3.29
N GLU A 136 -9.06 -20.63 -3.13
CA GLU A 136 -9.60 -21.61 -4.10
C GLU A 136 -9.94 -20.97 -5.46
N VAL A 137 -9.88 -19.63 -5.54
CA VAL A 137 -10.07 -18.85 -6.76
C VAL A 137 -8.95 -19.20 -7.75
N THR A 138 -9.30 -19.96 -8.79
CA THR A 138 -8.34 -20.34 -9.83
C THR A 138 -8.08 -19.17 -10.77
N TYR A 139 -6.83 -18.68 -10.78
CA TYR A 139 -6.31 -17.70 -11.72
C TYR A 139 -6.04 -18.33 -13.09
N ASP A 140 -6.89 -18.05 -14.07
CA ASP A 140 -6.69 -18.45 -15.47
C ASP A 140 -6.91 -17.28 -16.43
N PHE A 141 -5.81 -16.59 -16.78
CA PHE A 141 -5.75 -15.52 -17.79
C PHE A 141 -6.49 -15.85 -19.10
N ASP A 142 -6.52 -17.11 -19.53
CA ASP A 142 -7.17 -17.53 -20.79
C ASP A 142 -8.70 -17.55 -20.69
N THR A 143 -9.27 -17.59 -19.48
CA THR A 143 -10.73 -17.56 -19.26
C THR A 143 -11.28 -16.18 -18.92
N TYR A 144 -10.42 -15.18 -18.72
CA TYR A 144 -10.79 -13.84 -18.27
C TYR A 144 -10.95 -12.86 -19.43
N SER A 145 -12.00 -13.04 -20.24
CA SER A 145 -12.43 -11.98 -21.15
C SER A 145 -13.37 -11.02 -20.42
N GLU A 146 -13.02 -9.74 -20.46
CA GLU A 146 -13.82 -8.55 -20.12
C GLU A 146 -13.50 -7.89 -18.76
N HIS A 147 -12.98 -6.65 -18.84
CA HIS A 147 -12.85 -5.71 -17.74
C HIS A 147 -14.18 -5.59 -16.99
N GLU A 148 -14.15 -5.82 -15.67
CA GLU A 148 -15.22 -5.32 -14.81
C GLU A 148 -14.90 -3.86 -14.51
N ALA A 149 -15.71 -2.94 -15.03
CA ALA A 149 -15.53 -1.52 -14.78
C ALA A 149 -15.40 -1.26 -13.27
N PHE A 150 -14.42 -0.44 -12.87
CA PHE A 150 -14.25 0.01 -11.49
C PHE A 150 -15.59 0.52 -10.92
N GLY A 151 -16.12 -0.15 -9.88
CA GLY A 151 -17.44 0.13 -9.30
C GLY A 151 -18.63 -0.68 -9.85
N GLY A 152 -18.39 -1.69 -10.69
CA GLY A 152 -19.34 -2.76 -11.01
C GLY A 152 -19.54 -3.74 -9.85
N ALA A 153 -20.38 -4.77 -10.02
CA ALA A 153 -20.44 -5.86 -9.04
C ALA A 153 -19.14 -6.68 -9.18
N GLU A 154 -18.11 -6.28 -8.43
CA GLU A 154 -16.81 -6.96 -8.35
C GLU A 154 -17.06 -8.44 -8.08
N ARG A 155 -16.62 -9.32 -8.98
CA ARG A 155 -16.72 -10.77 -8.74
C ARG A 155 -15.89 -11.23 -7.54
N GLY A 156 -14.91 -10.45 -7.09
CA GLY A 156 -14.13 -10.71 -5.88
C GLY A 156 -14.86 -10.26 -4.61
N ASP A 157 -16.02 -10.84 -4.33
CA ASP A 157 -16.64 -10.65 -3.02
C ASP A 157 -15.67 -11.18 -1.95
N PHE A 158 -15.67 -10.53 -0.79
CA PHE A 158 -14.89 -10.87 0.40
C PHE A 158 -14.89 -12.37 0.76
N ASP A 159 -15.96 -13.08 0.37
CA ASP A 159 -16.18 -14.50 0.61
C ASP A 159 -15.27 -15.42 -0.23
N GLU A 160 -14.59 -14.88 -1.25
CA GLU A 160 -13.71 -15.64 -2.15
C GLU A 160 -12.26 -15.76 -1.64
N TYR A 161 -11.86 -14.91 -0.70
CA TYR A 161 -10.51 -14.88 -0.14
C TYR A 161 -10.55 -15.14 1.37
N PRO A 162 -9.57 -15.87 1.93
CA PRO A 162 -9.47 -15.99 3.39
C PRO A 162 -9.32 -14.61 4.02
N HIS A 163 -10.06 -14.34 5.09
CA HIS A 163 -9.99 -13.06 5.79
C HIS A 163 -8.60 -12.78 6.38
N VAL A 164 -7.76 -13.79 6.60
CA VAL A 164 -6.40 -13.70 7.11
C VAL A 164 -5.40 -13.26 6.04
N SER A 165 -5.84 -13.13 4.78
CA SER A 165 -5.01 -12.72 3.65
C SER A 165 -4.27 -11.40 3.90
N HIS A 166 -4.79 -10.51 4.76
CA HIS A 166 -4.06 -9.33 5.25
C HIS A 166 -2.70 -9.69 5.79
N VAL A 167 -2.70 -10.55 6.81
CA VAL A 167 -1.50 -10.94 7.54
C VAL A 167 -0.54 -11.64 6.59
N LEU A 168 -1.08 -12.53 5.75
CA LEU A 168 -0.29 -13.35 4.83
C LEU A 168 0.35 -12.50 3.72
N ALA A 169 -0.40 -11.57 3.11
CA ALA A 169 0.14 -10.66 2.09
C ALA A 169 1.21 -9.72 2.68
N THR A 170 0.95 -9.11 3.85
CA THR A 170 1.94 -8.26 4.54
C THR A 170 3.23 -9.02 4.86
N VAL A 171 3.14 -10.19 5.51
CA VAL A 171 4.35 -10.93 5.93
C VAL A 171 5.09 -11.49 4.71
N THR A 172 4.37 -11.94 3.68
CA THR A 172 4.98 -12.39 2.42
C THR A 172 5.72 -11.25 1.73
N GLY A 173 5.09 -10.07 1.64
CA GLY A 173 5.71 -8.87 1.10
C GLY A 173 6.98 -8.47 1.86
N LYS A 174 6.94 -8.43 3.20
CA LYS A 174 8.12 -8.15 4.02
C LYS A 174 9.24 -9.19 3.79
N GLN A 175 8.89 -10.47 3.69
CA GLN A 175 9.85 -11.55 3.46
C GLN A 175 10.45 -11.51 2.04
N LEU A 176 9.68 -11.10 1.02
CA LEU A 176 10.18 -10.80 -0.32
C LEU A 176 11.26 -9.72 -0.28
N VAL A 177 10.99 -8.58 0.38
CA VAL A 177 11.97 -7.48 0.50
C VAL A 177 13.24 -7.97 1.19
N ARG A 178 13.11 -8.68 2.32
CA ARG A 178 14.27 -9.23 3.06
C ARG A 178 15.11 -10.15 2.19
N THR A 179 14.45 -11.09 1.51
CA THR A 179 15.13 -12.10 0.68
C THR A 179 15.81 -11.43 -0.52
N ARG A 180 15.12 -10.54 -1.23
CA ARG A 180 15.70 -9.82 -2.38
C ARG A 180 16.92 -9.01 -1.97
N ARG A 181 16.88 -8.34 -0.82
CA ARG A 181 18.02 -7.55 -0.31
C ARG A 181 19.18 -8.39 0.19
N ALA A 182 18.91 -9.54 0.82
CA ALA A 182 19.95 -10.39 1.40
C ALA A 182 20.58 -11.36 0.38
N ASP A 183 19.74 -12.04 -0.39
CA ASP A 183 20.10 -13.23 -1.18
C ASP A 183 19.81 -13.07 -2.68
N GLY A 184 19.17 -11.97 -3.08
CA GLY A 184 18.80 -11.68 -4.47
C GLY A 184 17.47 -12.33 -4.90
N VAL A 185 17.02 -12.03 -6.13
CA VAL A 185 15.68 -12.49 -6.59
C VAL A 185 15.56 -13.99 -6.73
N ALA A 186 16.61 -14.68 -7.16
CA ALA A 186 16.58 -16.14 -7.36
C ALA A 186 16.39 -16.94 -6.07
N ALA A 187 16.46 -16.30 -4.89
CA ALA A 187 16.20 -16.91 -3.60
C ALA A 187 14.73 -16.77 -3.15
N ILE A 188 13.94 -15.94 -3.85
CA ILE A 188 12.49 -15.84 -3.63
C ILE A 188 11.84 -17.11 -4.21
N PRO A 189 10.94 -17.80 -3.49
CA PRO A 189 10.15 -18.87 -4.07
C PRO A 189 9.13 -18.33 -5.08
N ALA A 190 9.00 -18.97 -6.25
CA ALA A 190 8.01 -18.58 -7.25
C ALA A 190 6.58 -18.67 -6.70
N GLU A 191 6.32 -19.64 -5.83
CA GLU A 191 5.03 -19.86 -5.18
C GLU A 191 4.60 -18.65 -4.33
N ALA A 192 5.55 -17.89 -3.75
CA ALA A 192 5.23 -16.67 -3.01
C ALA A 192 4.80 -15.54 -3.95
N LEU A 193 5.40 -15.46 -5.16
CA LEU A 193 5.00 -14.52 -6.19
C LEU A 193 3.62 -14.87 -6.75
N ASP A 194 3.39 -16.16 -7.02
CA ASP A 194 2.07 -16.67 -7.44
C ASP A 194 0.98 -16.34 -6.41
N TYR A 195 1.26 -16.48 -5.12
CA TYR A 195 0.31 -16.14 -4.05
C TYR A 195 -0.09 -14.66 -4.08
N LEU A 196 0.87 -13.74 -4.20
CA LEU A 196 0.56 -12.30 -4.25
C LEU A 196 -0.21 -11.92 -5.53
N LEU A 197 0.10 -12.56 -6.66
CA LEU A 197 -0.54 -12.29 -7.94
C LEU A 197 -2.07 -12.52 -7.92
N LEU A 198 -2.56 -13.40 -7.03
CA LEU A 198 -3.99 -13.66 -6.85
C LEU A 198 -4.78 -12.39 -6.50
N PHE A 199 -4.14 -11.42 -5.85
CA PHE A 199 -4.75 -10.19 -5.38
C PHE A 199 -4.58 -9.02 -6.35
N HIS A 200 -4.21 -9.23 -7.63
CA HIS A 200 -4.15 -8.13 -8.61
C HIS A 200 -5.52 -7.46 -8.84
N ARG A 201 -6.61 -8.24 -8.70
CA ARG A 201 -7.98 -7.72 -8.63
C ARG A 201 -8.26 -7.29 -7.21
N HIS A 202 -8.89 -6.12 -7.09
CA HIS A 202 -9.38 -5.60 -5.82
C HIS A 202 -10.30 -6.66 -5.16
N PRO A 203 -9.85 -7.37 -4.10
CA PRO A 203 -10.78 -8.09 -3.25
C PRO A 203 -11.64 -7.01 -2.60
N GLY A 204 -12.90 -7.27 -2.24
CA GLY A 204 -13.68 -6.29 -1.46
C GLY A 204 -12.96 -5.74 -0.20
N ASP A 205 -11.85 -6.36 0.22
CA ASP A 205 -10.84 -5.82 1.11
C ASP A 205 -9.63 -5.16 0.39
N THR A 206 -9.41 -3.87 0.65
CA THR A 206 -8.30 -3.08 0.07
C THR A 206 -6.91 -3.48 0.56
N GLN A 207 -6.76 -4.07 1.75
CA GLN A 207 -5.42 -4.24 2.33
C GLN A 207 -4.58 -5.36 1.70
N PRO A 208 -5.11 -6.59 1.49
CA PRO A 208 -4.36 -7.62 0.78
C PRO A 208 -4.04 -7.21 -0.66
N TRP A 209 -4.93 -6.44 -1.29
CA TRP A 209 -4.70 -5.82 -2.60
C TRP A 209 -3.47 -4.91 -2.60
N ILE A 210 -3.41 -3.94 -1.69
CA ILE A 210 -2.27 -3.02 -1.54
C ILE A 210 -0.99 -3.81 -1.26
N ASP A 211 -0.99 -4.68 -0.25
CA ASP A 211 0.23 -5.38 0.17
C ASP A 211 0.74 -6.37 -0.87
N SER A 212 -0.15 -6.89 -1.73
CA SER A 212 0.23 -7.78 -2.82
C SER A 212 1.02 -7.10 -3.94
N MET A 213 0.96 -5.77 -4.05
CA MET A 213 1.76 -5.01 -5.03
C MET A 213 3.26 -5.13 -4.73
N SER A 214 3.63 -5.58 -3.53
CA SER A 214 4.99 -6.02 -3.22
C SER A 214 5.51 -7.17 -4.06
N TYR A 215 4.65 -7.80 -4.86
CA TYR A 215 4.99 -8.63 -6.01
C TYR A 215 6.11 -8.03 -6.87
N GLY A 216 6.17 -6.69 -7.00
CA GLY A 216 7.23 -5.96 -7.70
C GLY A 216 8.68 -6.33 -7.31
N TRP A 217 8.89 -6.78 -6.07
CA TRP A 217 10.21 -7.24 -5.60
C TRP A 217 10.70 -8.53 -6.30
N GLY A 218 9.82 -9.21 -7.05
CA GLY A 218 10.10 -10.36 -7.90
C GLY A 218 10.60 -10.03 -9.31
N ILE A 219 10.81 -8.77 -9.69
CA ILE A 219 11.27 -8.41 -11.03
C ILE A 219 12.59 -9.14 -11.42
N GLY A 220 12.65 -9.66 -12.65
CA GLY A 220 13.79 -10.43 -13.16
C GLY A 220 13.96 -11.82 -12.53
N HIS A 221 12.92 -12.40 -11.95
CA HIS A 221 12.98 -13.73 -11.35
C HIS A 221 13.21 -14.82 -12.42
N PRO A 222 14.16 -15.76 -12.22
CA PRO A 222 14.55 -16.70 -13.27
C PRO A 222 13.50 -17.76 -13.59
N ASP A 223 12.66 -18.12 -12.60
CA ASP A 223 11.68 -19.20 -12.69
C ASP A 223 10.23 -18.69 -12.59
N HIS A 224 10.02 -17.37 -12.71
CA HIS A 224 8.69 -16.74 -12.62
C HIS A 224 8.56 -15.67 -13.70
N PRO A 225 7.54 -15.74 -14.59
CA PRO A 225 7.43 -14.85 -15.75
C PRO A 225 6.83 -13.50 -15.34
N PHE A 226 7.56 -12.74 -14.51
CA PHE A 226 7.10 -11.50 -13.92
C PHE A 226 6.65 -10.48 -14.98
N GLU A 227 7.49 -10.24 -15.99
CA GLU A 227 7.28 -9.24 -17.03
C GLU A 227 6.05 -9.60 -17.89
N ASP A 228 5.90 -10.86 -18.28
CA ASP A 228 4.75 -11.34 -19.05
C ASP A 228 3.44 -11.13 -18.26
N TYR A 229 3.44 -11.41 -16.95
CA TYR A 229 2.25 -11.19 -16.11
C TYR A 229 1.92 -9.71 -15.91
N ILE A 230 2.91 -8.83 -15.77
CA ILE A 230 2.64 -7.39 -15.71
C ILE A 230 2.07 -6.88 -17.03
N GLU A 231 2.59 -7.33 -18.18
CA GLU A 231 2.02 -6.99 -19.49
C GLU A 231 0.54 -7.42 -19.59
N MET A 232 0.21 -8.65 -19.19
CA MET A 232 -1.18 -9.13 -19.19
C MET A 232 -2.09 -8.34 -18.24
N ILE A 233 -1.58 -7.90 -17.08
CA ILE A 233 -2.36 -7.11 -16.11
C ILE A 233 -2.60 -5.69 -16.62
N VAL A 234 -1.60 -5.08 -17.27
CA VAL A 234 -1.73 -3.76 -17.89
C VAL A 234 -2.69 -3.80 -19.08
N ASP A 235 -2.56 -4.81 -19.97
CA ASP A 235 -3.50 -5.05 -21.07
C ASP A 235 -4.94 -5.31 -20.55
N GLY A 236 -5.03 -5.88 -19.35
CA GLY A 236 -6.27 -6.06 -18.58
C GLY A 236 -6.83 -4.79 -17.92
N GLU A 237 -6.30 -3.59 -18.18
CA GLU A 237 -6.69 -2.30 -17.57
C GLU A 237 -6.68 -2.33 -16.02
N TYR A 238 -5.70 -3.02 -15.43
CA TYR A 238 -5.46 -3.03 -13.98
C TYR A 238 -4.24 -2.16 -13.61
N GLU A 239 -4.09 -0.99 -14.24
CA GLU A 239 -2.90 -0.14 -14.14
C GLU A 239 -2.64 0.39 -12.73
N ILE A 240 -3.64 0.48 -11.85
CA ILE A 240 -3.37 0.89 -10.46
C ILE A 240 -2.51 -0.16 -9.78
N TRP A 241 -2.92 -1.43 -9.83
CA TRP A 241 -2.15 -2.49 -9.20
C TRP A 241 -0.82 -2.72 -9.91
N ALA A 242 -0.81 -2.76 -11.25
CA ALA A 242 0.43 -2.92 -12.01
C ALA A 242 1.40 -1.75 -11.80
N GLY A 243 0.89 -0.52 -11.78
CA GLY A 243 1.67 0.69 -11.53
C GLY A 243 2.37 0.63 -10.17
N THR A 244 1.64 0.31 -9.11
CA THR A 244 2.23 0.16 -7.76
C THR A 244 3.16 -1.06 -7.67
N ALA A 245 2.87 -2.16 -8.36
CA ALA A 245 3.83 -3.27 -8.46
C ALA A 245 5.13 -2.83 -9.17
N ILE A 246 5.04 -1.98 -10.20
CA ILE A 246 6.20 -1.37 -10.85
C ILE A 246 6.90 -0.38 -9.91
N GLU A 247 6.19 0.35 -9.05
CA GLU A 247 6.79 1.17 -8.00
C GLU A 247 7.72 0.33 -7.11
N HIS A 248 7.20 -0.77 -6.56
CA HIS A 248 8.00 -1.73 -5.80
C HIS A 248 9.18 -2.29 -6.62
N ALA A 249 8.98 -2.57 -7.90
CA ALA A 249 10.03 -3.06 -8.79
C ALA A 249 11.15 -2.02 -9.01
N ILE A 250 10.83 -0.73 -9.08
CA ILE A 250 11.84 0.34 -9.19
C ILE A 250 12.74 0.36 -7.94
N HIS A 251 12.17 0.13 -6.75
CA HIS A 251 12.97 -0.02 -5.53
C HIS A 251 13.83 -1.28 -5.51
N ALA A 252 13.39 -2.35 -6.17
CA ALA A 252 14.13 -3.61 -6.24
C ALA A 252 15.22 -3.63 -7.32
N ASP A 253 14.97 -2.98 -8.47
CA ASP A 253 15.84 -2.86 -9.64
C ASP A 253 15.34 -1.78 -10.62
N GLN A 254 15.77 -0.53 -10.43
CA GLN A 254 15.35 0.59 -11.28
C GLN A 254 15.65 0.40 -12.78
N HIS A 255 16.69 -0.35 -13.15
CA HIS A 255 17.02 -0.56 -14.57
C HIS A 255 16.10 -1.58 -15.22
N ALA A 256 15.81 -2.68 -14.52
CA ALA A 256 14.86 -3.69 -15.01
C ALA A 256 13.45 -3.10 -15.09
N ALA A 257 13.00 -2.39 -14.05
CA ALA A 257 11.66 -1.79 -14.02
C ALA A 257 11.48 -0.72 -15.10
N THR A 258 12.51 0.09 -15.38
CA THR A 258 12.47 1.05 -16.49
C THR A 258 12.39 0.37 -17.85
N THR A 259 13.07 -0.78 -18.01
CA THR A 259 12.99 -1.56 -19.26
C THR A 259 11.59 -2.14 -19.43
N LEU A 260 10.99 -2.66 -18.36
CA LEU A 260 9.60 -3.11 -18.38
C LEU A 260 8.64 -1.99 -18.78
N LEU A 261 8.78 -0.78 -18.21
CA LEU A 261 7.96 0.38 -18.62
C LEU A 261 8.13 0.71 -20.11
N GLU A 262 9.36 0.76 -20.62
CA GLU A 262 9.62 0.97 -22.05
C GLU A 262 8.93 -0.10 -22.92
N ASP A 263 9.02 -1.37 -22.52
CA ASP A 263 8.41 -2.50 -23.23
C ASP A 263 6.88 -2.41 -23.23
N LEU A 264 6.25 -2.08 -22.10
CA LEU A 264 4.78 -1.88 -21.99
C LEU A 264 4.29 -0.76 -22.92
N PHE A 265 4.98 0.39 -22.95
CA PHE A 265 4.62 1.49 -23.86
C PHE A 265 4.91 1.14 -25.32
N ALA A 266 5.97 0.39 -25.61
CA ALA A 266 6.28 -0.06 -26.97
C ALA A 266 5.27 -1.11 -27.48
N ALA A 267 4.71 -1.91 -26.59
CA ALA A 267 3.65 -2.88 -26.88
C ALA A 267 2.27 -2.22 -27.13
N ASP A 268 2.11 -0.94 -26.80
CA ASP A 268 0.85 -0.18 -26.95
C ASP A 268 -0.31 -0.76 -26.12
N VAL A 269 0.01 -1.36 -24.96
CA VAL A 269 -0.98 -1.95 -24.02
C VAL A 269 -1.43 -0.99 -22.92
N VAL A 270 -0.74 0.15 -22.74
CA VAL A 270 -1.03 1.11 -21.67
C VAL A 270 -2.22 2.00 -22.07
N SER A 271 -3.36 1.84 -21.38
CA SER A 271 -4.57 2.61 -21.69
C SER A 271 -4.50 4.07 -21.20
N ASP A 272 -3.99 4.28 -19.99
CA ASP A 272 -3.79 5.59 -19.37
C ASP A 272 -2.33 5.77 -18.89
N PRO A 273 -1.51 6.51 -19.67
CA PRO A 273 -0.12 6.78 -19.29
C PRO A 273 0.03 7.52 -17.95
N ALA A 274 -0.90 8.41 -17.59
CA ALA A 274 -0.83 9.12 -16.31
C ALA A 274 -1.06 8.14 -15.15
N GLN A 275 -2.00 7.22 -15.33
CA GLN A 275 -2.30 6.20 -14.34
C GLN A 275 -1.14 5.24 -14.11
N LEU A 276 -0.40 4.84 -15.13
CA LEU A 276 0.76 3.97 -14.94
C LEU A 276 1.99 4.73 -14.41
N LEU A 277 2.21 5.97 -14.85
CA LEU A 277 3.44 6.72 -14.55
C LEU A 277 3.38 7.60 -13.30
N HIS A 278 2.23 7.76 -12.64
CA HIS A 278 2.13 8.55 -11.41
C HIS A 278 3.09 8.08 -10.29
N ILE A 279 3.40 6.78 -10.28
CA ILE A 279 4.35 6.17 -9.34
C ILE A 279 5.75 6.77 -9.42
N VAL A 280 6.19 7.23 -10.59
CA VAL A 280 7.49 7.91 -10.73
C VAL A 280 7.50 9.21 -9.93
N GLY A 281 6.39 9.94 -9.94
CA GLY A 281 6.21 11.13 -9.11
C GLY A 281 6.13 10.82 -7.62
N THR A 282 5.51 9.70 -7.23
CA THR A 282 5.46 9.23 -5.83
C THR A 282 6.87 8.96 -5.29
N ILE A 283 7.67 8.24 -6.06
CA ILE A 283 9.07 7.93 -5.73
C ILE A 283 9.92 9.20 -5.63
N ASP A 284 9.80 10.13 -6.60
CA ASP A 284 10.58 11.37 -6.61
C ASP A 284 10.25 12.31 -5.44
N ARG A 285 9.02 12.22 -4.89
CA ARG A 285 8.63 12.92 -3.65
C ARG A 285 9.20 12.27 -2.38
N GLY A 286 9.81 11.09 -2.49
CA GLY A 286 10.40 10.36 -1.37
C GLY A 286 9.39 9.62 -0.51
N TYR A 287 8.24 9.23 -1.05
CA TYR A 287 7.30 8.36 -0.36
C TYR A 287 7.75 6.91 -0.36
N TYR A 288 7.44 6.18 0.71
CA TYR A 288 7.59 4.73 0.71
C TYR A 288 6.76 4.10 -0.39
N PRO A 289 7.16 2.90 -0.87
CA PRO A 289 6.28 2.08 -1.68
C PRO A 289 4.91 1.96 -1.01
N ASP A 290 3.84 2.09 -1.81
CA ASP A 290 2.50 2.07 -1.26
C ASP A 290 2.22 0.72 -0.59
N SER A 291 1.77 0.77 0.66
CA SER A 291 1.72 -0.39 1.55
C SER A 291 0.74 -0.15 2.69
N SER A 292 0.19 -1.22 3.25
CA SER A 292 -0.70 -1.12 4.40
C SER A 292 0.05 -0.82 5.71
N ASP A 293 -0.67 -0.81 6.84
CA ASP A 293 -0.04 -0.64 8.15
C ASP A 293 0.95 -1.80 8.47
N HIS A 294 1.91 -1.59 9.38
CA HIS A 294 2.83 -2.61 9.92
C HIS A 294 3.97 -3.11 9.01
N TRP A 295 4.30 -2.35 7.96
CA TRP A 295 5.46 -2.61 7.10
C TRP A 295 6.82 -2.23 7.72
N ASP A 296 6.84 -1.22 8.59
CA ASP A 296 8.05 -0.72 9.26
C ASP A 296 9.22 -0.49 8.29
N TRP A 297 8.99 0.23 7.19
CA TRP A 297 9.99 0.49 6.14
C TRP A 297 11.31 1.07 6.67
N GLU A 298 11.28 1.80 7.78
CA GLU A 298 12.47 2.27 8.54
C GLU A 298 13.46 1.16 8.86
N THR A 299 12.94 -0.01 9.17
CA THR A 299 13.73 -1.18 9.53
C THR A 299 13.91 -2.10 8.33
N LEU A 300 12.89 -2.22 7.48
CA LEU A 300 12.90 -3.13 6.33
C LEU A 300 13.84 -2.66 5.22
N TYR A 301 13.89 -1.34 4.98
CA TYR A 301 14.75 -0.71 3.98
C TYR A 301 15.35 0.63 4.49
N PRO A 302 16.32 0.58 5.43
CA PRO A 302 16.84 1.79 6.08
C PRO A 302 17.53 2.78 5.13
N GLU A 303 18.08 2.28 4.02
CA GLU A 303 18.76 3.08 2.99
C GLU A 303 17.82 4.10 2.32
N PHE A 304 16.51 3.82 2.29
CA PHE A 304 15.51 4.72 1.72
C PHE A 304 15.34 6.03 2.53
N HIS A 305 15.50 5.95 3.86
CA HIS A 305 15.13 7.04 4.79
C HIS A 305 16.10 8.22 4.84
N ALA A 306 17.37 8.00 4.48
CA ALA A 306 18.42 8.97 4.78
C ALA A 306 18.48 10.12 3.75
N ASP A 307 18.35 9.80 2.47
CA ASP A 307 18.62 10.73 1.36
C ASP A 307 17.49 10.75 0.29
N GLY A 308 16.40 10.00 0.52
CA GLY A 308 15.34 9.77 -0.47
C GLY A 308 15.71 8.69 -1.48
N PHE A 309 14.95 8.59 -2.56
CA PHE A 309 15.24 7.62 -3.63
C PHE A 309 16.39 8.11 -4.52
N ASP A 310 17.44 7.30 -4.66
CA ASP A 310 18.63 7.61 -5.48
C ASP A 310 18.44 7.11 -6.92
N TRP A 311 17.91 7.99 -7.78
CA TRP A 311 17.78 7.72 -9.20
C TRP A 311 19.15 7.66 -9.90
N ASP A 312 19.41 6.56 -10.62
CA ASP A 312 20.49 6.54 -11.60
C ASP A 312 20.17 7.57 -12.69
N PRO A 313 21.08 8.51 -13.00
CA PRO A 313 20.85 9.52 -14.04
C PRO A 313 20.44 8.93 -15.40
N ALA A 314 20.98 7.77 -15.78
CA ALA A 314 20.61 7.09 -17.02
C ALA A 314 19.19 6.50 -16.96
N VAL A 315 18.71 6.10 -15.79
CA VAL A 315 17.32 5.68 -15.59
C VAL A 315 16.39 6.89 -15.69
N ARG A 316 16.76 8.01 -15.04
CA ARG A 316 15.99 9.25 -15.11
C ARG A 316 15.82 9.73 -16.56
N ASP A 317 16.91 9.77 -17.34
CA ASP A 317 16.87 10.16 -18.76
C ASP A 317 15.94 9.25 -19.59
N ARG A 318 15.92 7.95 -19.29
CA ARG A 318 15.05 6.96 -19.96
C ARG A 318 13.58 7.19 -19.60
N LEU A 319 13.26 7.33 -18.32
CA LEU A 319 11.90 7.61 -17.85
C LEU A 319 11.38 8.96 -18.39
N GLU A 320 12.22 9.98 -18.46
CA GLU A 320 11.86 11.25 -19.10
C GLU A 320 11.50 11.05 -20.58
N SER A 321 12.25 10.20 -21.29
CA SER A 321 11.96 9.85 -22.68
C SER A 321 10.62 9.12 -22.80
N VAL A 322 10.31 8.18 -21.91
CA VAL A 322 9.02 7.49 -21.85
C VAL A 322 7.86 8.48 -21.68
N VAL A 323 7.96 9.42 -20.73
CA VAL A 323 6.94 10.47 -20.48
C VAL A 323 6.70 11.36 -21.70
N VAL A 324 7.76 11.66 -22.47
CA VAL A 324 7.67 12.45 -23.70
C VAL A 324 7.04 11.64 -24.83
N ASP A 325 7.49 10.41 -25.02
CA ASP A 325 7.11 9.56 -26.16
C ASP A 325 5.66 9.08 -26.06
N CYS A 326 5.18 8.76 -24.85
CA CYS A 326 3.76 8.45 -24.61
C CYS A 326 2.85 9.69 -24.68
N GLY A 327 3.41 10.89 -24.79
CA GLY A 327 2.70 12.15 -24.94
C GLY A 327 2.17 12.77 -23.64
N LEU A 328 2.44 12.15 -22.49
CA LEU A 328 2.07 12.67 -21.17
C LEU A 328 2.68 14.05 -20.90
N ALA A 329 3.91 14.29 -21.37
CA ALA A 329 4.58 15.60 -21.25
C ALA A 329 3.76 16.80 -21.76
N ARG A 330 2.82 16.60 -22.71
CA ARG A 330 1.97 17.68 -23.25
C ARG A 330 0.88 18.15 -22.27
N GLN A 331 0.62 17.35 -21.24
CA GLN A 331 -0.35 17.62 -20.19
C GLN A 331 0.31 18.24 -18.94
N LEU A 332 1.64 18.24 -18.89
CA LEU A 332 2.45 18.78 -17.80
C LEU A 332 2.92 20.21 -18.11
N PRO A 333 3.41 20.96 -17.11
CA PRO A 333 4.03 22.28 -17.31
C PRO A 333 5.24 22.23 -18.25
N ASP A 334 5.59 23.36 -18.89
CA ASP A 334 6.74 23.43 -19.83
C ASP A 334 8.09 23.05 -19.19
N ASN A 335 8.21 23.17 -17.87
CA ASN A 335 9.40 22.86 -17.07
C ASN A 335 9.11 21.75 -16.04
N TRP A 336 8.31 20.76 -16.44
CA TRP A 336 7.85 19.70 -15.57
C TRP A 336 9.00 18.90 -14.93
N GLU A 337 8.74 18.41 -13.73
CA GLU A 337 9.54 17.43 -13.02
C GLU A 337 8.68 16.18 -12.74
N PHE A 338 9.27 15.05 -12.35
CA PHE A 338 8.48 13.84 -12.03
C PHE A 338 7.43 14.10 -10.94
N THR A 339 7.72 15.00 -10.00
CA THR A 339 6.76 15.44 -8.97
C THR A 339 5.52 16.17 -9.53
N ASP A 340 5.48 16.53 -10.80
CA ASP A 340 4.28 17.09 -11.45
C ASP A 340 3.35 15.99 -12.02
N ILE A 341 3.83 14.74 -12.10
CA ILE A 341 3.01 13.60 -12.50
C ILE A 341 2.13 13.20 -11.30
N VAL A 342 0.83 13.36 -11.47
CA VAL A 342 -0.22 13.10 -10.47
C VAL A 342 -1.40 12.41 -11.14
N LEU A 343 -2.17 11.66 -10.35
CA LEU A 343 -3.48 11.10 -10.74
C LEU A 343 -4.59 12.17 -10.71
#